data_AF-A0AAE0BUB9-F1
#
_entry.id   AF-A0AAE0BUB9-F1
#
_cell.length_a   1.000
_cell.length_b   1.000
_cell.length_c   1.000
_cell.angle_alpha   90.00
_cell.angle_beta   90.00
_cell.angle_gamma   90.00
#
_symmetry.space_group_name_H-M   'P 1'
#
loop_
_entity.id
_entity.type
_entity.pdbx_description
1 polymer ?
#
loop_
_entity_poly.entity_id
_entity_poly.type
_entity_poly.pdbx_seq_one_letter_code
_entity_poly.pdbx_strand_id
1 'polypeptide(L)'
;MLSPSPPLAPHNAEPTCGDGKCDPPETIDSCSADCPGVTTPATCGEEPHSDPQGNAVVDGRAHKKGSAGECCEACADHAAKNPQRPCNSWVFCYMPICWSLDTGNTHTFGECWLKWQANADHPLYGQRGRYSEEFRTKHWNAHKHNNLTVPTHVAWAGGVLGAPVNLSVTWETGADGGMRSSAGDTVVDYRPWESREQNLARGVKEEQMRF
;
A
#
# COMPACT_ATOMS: atom_id res chain seq x y z
N MET A 1 42.87 -18.46 -36.63
CA MET A 1 42.48 -17.90 -35.33
C MET A 1 41.11 -17.27 -35.53
N LEU A 2 40.05 -17.88 -34.99
CA LEU A 2 38.70 -17.29 -35.07
C LEU A 2 38.58 -16.24 -33.97
N SER A 3 38.25 -15.01 -34.34
CA SER A 3 37.93 -13.94 -33.40
C SER A 3 36.69 -14.31 -32.59
N PRO A 4 36.67 -14.06 -31.27
CA PRO A 4 35.47 -14.27 -30.48
C PRO A 4 34.41 -13.22 -30.84
N SER A 5 33.16 -13.67 -31.00
CA SER A 5 32.01 -12.79 -31.18
C SER A 5 31.82 -11.89 -29.94
N PRO A 6 31.41 -10.63 -30.12
CA PRO A 6 31.11 -9.75 -29.00
C PRO A 6 29.91 -10.27 -28.19
N PRO A 7 29.86 -10.03 -26.87
CA PRO A 7 28.72 -10.41 -26.05
C PRO A 7 27.46 -9.66 -26.51
N LEU A 8 26.37 -10.42 -26.67
CA LEU A 8 25.04 -9.87 -26.93
C LEU A 8 24.68 -8.91 -25.78
N ALA A 9 24.27 -7.69 -26.13
CA ALA A 9 23.68 -6.76 -25.18
C ALA A 9 22.48 -7.42 -24.47
N PRO A 10 22.22 -7.11 -23.20
CA PRO A 10 21.05 -7.64 -22.51
C PRO A 10 19.79 -7.25 -23.29
N HIS A 11 19.01 -8.25 -23.68
CA HIS A 11 17.70 -8.04 -24.28
C HIS A 11 16.86 -7.22 -23.30
N ASN A 12 16.44 -6.02 -23.70
CA ASN A 12 15.35 -5.31 -23.06
C ASN A 12 14.14 -6.24 -23.07
N ALA A 13 13.78 -6.80 -21.91
CA ALA A 13 12.52 -7.51 -21.76
C ALA A 13 11.39 -6.54 -22.11
N GLU A 14 10.43 -6.96 -22.94
CA GLU A 14 9.25 -6.14 -23.19
C GLU A 14 8.49 -5.92 -21.87
N PRO A 15 7.95 -4.70 -21.61
CA PRO A 15 7.13 -4.44 -20.43
C PRO A 15 6.02 -5.48 -20.33
N THR A 16 5.97 -6.18 -19.19
CA THR A 16 4.99 -7.24 -18.96
C THR A 16 4.22 -6.92 -17.70
N CYS A 17 2.94 -6.58 -17.87
CA CYS A 17 2.07 -6.31 -16.75
C CYS A 17 2.11 -7.44 -15.69
N GLY A 18 2.34 -7.04 -14.44
CA GLY A 18 2.60 -7.88 -13.28
C GLY A 18 4.09 -8.08 -12.96
N ASP A 19 5.02 -7.30 -13.53
CA ASP A 19 6.46 -7.39 -13.22
C ASP A 19 6.89 -6.49 -12.04
N GLY A 20 5.95 -5.76 -11.46
CA GLY A 20 6.14 -4.87 -10.33
C GLY A 20 6.62 -3.46 -10.70
N LYS A 21 6.66 -3.11 -11.99
CA LYS A 21 7.06 -1.79 -12.46
C LYS A 21 6.05 -1.20 -13.42
N CYS A 22 5.49 -0.05 -13.06
CA CYS A 22 4.68 0.73 -13.97
C CYS A 22 5.57 1.44 -15.02
N ASP A 23 6.02 0.68 -16.04
CA ASP A 23 6.86 1.17 -17.12
C ASP A 23 6.01 1.52 -18.36
N PRO A 24 6.28 2.61 -19.11
CA PRO A 24 5.55 2.90 -20.35
C PRO A 24 5.63 1.72 -21.35
N PRO A 25 4.52 1.32 -22.00
CA PRO A 25 3.24 2.03 -22.11
C PRO A 25 2.18 1.63 -21.08
N GLU A 26 2.57 1.02 -19.96
CA GLU A 26 1.63 0.65 -18.91
C GLU A 26 0.96 1.87 -18.27
N THR A 27 -0.31 1.70 -17.96
CA THR A 27 -1.15 2.68 -17.27
C THR A 27 -1.96 1.94 -16.22
N ILE A 28 -2.62 2.67 -15.33
CA ILE A 28 -3.61 2.10 -14.41
C ILE A 28 -4.67 1.25 -15.14
N ASP A 29 -5.06 1.64 -16.36
CA ASP A 29 -6.09 0.94 -17.13
C ASP A 29 -5.56 -0.30 -17.86
N SER A 30 -4.31 -0.25 -18.38
CA SER A 30 -3.71 -1.39 -19.07
C SER A 30 -3.02 -2.38 -18.13
N CYS A 31 -2.53 -1.90 -16.98
CA CYS A 31 -1.86 -2.69 -15.96
C CYS A 31 -2.08 -2.16 -14.53
N SER A 32 -3.28 -2.36 -13.98
CA SER A 32 -3.56 -2.09 -12.56
C SER A 32 -2.80 -2.99 -11.57
N ALA A 33 -1.99 -3.93 -12.06
CA ALA A 33 -1.13 -4.78 -11.23
C ALA A 33 0.20 -4.10 -10.87
N ASP A 34 0.71 -3.24 -11.75
CA ASP A 34 1.97 -2.53 -11.54
C ASP A 34 1.77 -1.02 -11.36
N CYS A 35 0.67 -0.47 -11.90
CA CYS A 35 0.38 0.94 -11.89
C CYS A 35 -0.64 1.34 -10.78
N PRO A 36 -0.41 2.48 -10.10
CA PRO A 36 0.60 3.50 -10.38
C PRO A 36 1.99 3.10 -9.88
N GLY A 37 3.04 3.56 -10.57
CA GLY A 37 4.39 3.54 -10.02
C GLY A 37 4.56 4.56 -8.89
N VAL A 38 5.76 4.63 -8.31
CA VAL A 38 6.12 5.67 -7.34
C VAL A 38 6.11 7.04 -8.02
N THR A 39 5.41 7.99 -7.42
CA THR A 39 5.24 9.37 -7.91
C THR A 39 5.82 10.42 -6.96
N THR A 40 6.38 10.00 -5.83
CA THR A 40 6.90 10.87 -4.78
C THR A 40 8.41 10.73 -4.56
N PRO A 41 9.06 11.71 -3.89
CA PRO A 41 10.44 11.55 -3.43
C PRO A 41 10.59 10.40 -2.43
N ALA A 42 11.79 9.81 -2.35
CA ALA A 42 12.07 8.68 -1.47
C ALA A 42 11.75 8.93 0.02
N THR A 43 11.77 10.18 0.48
CA THR A 43 11.40 10.57 1.86
C THR A 43 9.94 10.30 2.19
N CYS A 44 9.08 10.16 1.19
CA CYS A 44 7.67 9.83 1.38
C CYS A 44 7.45 8.34 1.68
N GLY A 45 8.45 7.50 1.40
CA GLY A 45 8.36 6.05 1.55
C GLY A 45 7.17 5.47 0.79
N GLU A 46 6.86 6.01 -0.39
CA GLU A 46 5.72 5.55 -1.19
C GLU A 46 5.93 4.11 -1.66
N GLU A 47 4.90 3.33 -1.43
CA GLU A 47 4.76 1.98 -1.89
C GLU A 47 3.40 1.85 -2.60
N PRO A 48 3.40 1.68 -3.93
CA PRO A 48 2.20 1.36 -4.67
C PRO A 48 1.51 0.10 -4.13
N HIS A 49 0.21 0.04 -4.33
CA HIS A 49 -0.59 -1.10 -3.88
C HIS A 49 -0.40 -1.40 -2.39
N SER A 50 -0.44 -0.38 -1.55
CA SER A 50 -0.30 -0.56 -0.11
C SER A 50 -1.24 0.32 0.69
N ASP A 51 -1.70 -0.20 1.82
CA ASP A 51 -2.46 0.53 2.84
C ASP A 51 -1.72 0.46 4.19
N PRO A 52 -0.68 1.30 4.41
CA PRO A 52 -0.12 1.53 5.73
C PRO A 52 -1.22 1.87 6.72
N GLN A 53 -1.23 1.16 7.83
CA GLN A 53 -2.19 1.35 8.90
C GLN A 53 -1.83 2.55 9.77
N GLY A 54 -2.55 2.69 10.88
CA GLY A 54 -2.34 3.72 11.88
C GLY A 54 -3.64 4.42 12.26
N ASN A 55 -3.58 5.14 13.36
CA ASN A 55 -4.67 5.97 13.79
C ASN A 55 -4.79 7.17 12.84
N ALA A 56 -5.96 7.36 12.26
CA ALA A 56 -6.22 8.57 11.47
C ALA A 56 -6.05 9.81 12.35
N VAL A 57 -5.12 10.67 11.97
CA VAL A 57 -4.93 12.01 12.55
C VAL A 57 -5.63 13.06 11.71
N VAL A 58 -5.91 12.76 10.43
CA VAL A 58 -6.82 13.52 9.57
C VAL A 58 -7.70 12.53 8.78
N ASP A 59 -9.01 12.76 8.76
CA ASP A 59 -9.98 11.96 7.99
C ASP A 59 -9.85 12.23 6.49
N GLY A 60 -9.50 11.19 5.72
CA GLY A 60 -9.27 11.29 4.27
C GLY A 60 -10.52 11.53 3.44
N ARG A 61 -11.72 11.25 3.97
CA ARG A 61 -12.98 11.49 3.23
C ARG A 61 -13.20 12.98 2.98
N ALA A 62 -12.88 13.80 3.99
CA ALA A 62 -12.95 15.25 3.90
C ALA A 62 -11.61 15.90 3.50
N HIS A 63 -10.50 15.16 3.59
CA HIS A 63 -9.17 15.65 3.24
C HIS A 63 -8.75 15.15 1.85
N LYS A 64 -9.05 15.96 0.83
CA LYS A 64 -8.77 15.64 -0.56
C LYS A 64 -7.49 16.26 -1.08
N LYS A 65 -6.72 15.50 -1.85
CA LYS A 65 -5.50 15.91 -2.56
C LYS A 65 -5.54 15.52 -4.04
N GLY A 66 -4.76 16.21 -4.86
CA GLY A 66 -4.67 15.93 -6.30
C GLY A 66 -3.72 14.77 -6.64
N SER A 67 -2.79 14.44 -5.74
CA SER A 67 -1.76 13.42 -5.98
C SER A 67 -1.26 12.78 -4.67
N ALA A 68 -0.56 11.65 -4.81
CA ALA A 68 0.15 11.02 -3.70
C ALA A 68 1.25 11.95 -3.13
N GLY A 69 1.92 12.73 -3.98
CA GLY A 69 2.90 13.75 -3.56
C GLY A 69 2.30 14.79 -2.63
N GLU A 70 1.17 15.38 -3.01
CA GLU A 70 0.47 16.34 -2.15
C GLU A 70 -0.04 15.71 -0.83
N CYS A 71 -0.34 14.40 -0.84
CA CYS A 71 -0.72 13.68 0.38
C CYS A 71 0.48 13.44 1.31
N CYS A 72 1.62 13.04 0.76
CA CYS A 72 2.87 12.95 1.50
C CYS A 72 3.28 14.30 2.10
N GLU A 73 3.23 15.39 1.33
CA GLU A 73 3.53 16.74 1.80
C GLU A 73 2.60 17.13 2.96
N ALA A 74 1.30 16.85 2.85
CA ALA A 74 0.35 17.09 3.93
C ALA A 74 0.67 16.27 5.20
N CYS A 75 1.15 15.04 5.05
CA CYS A 75 1.63 14.23 6.17
C CYS A 75 2.85 14.88 6.84
N ALA A 76 3.86 15.26 6.07
CA ALA A 76 5.06 15.91 6.59
C ALA A 76 4.73 17.24 7.31
N ASP A 77 3.83 18.04 6.73
CA ASP A 77 3.31 19.26 7.31
C ASP A 77 2.58 19.02 8.63
N HIS A 78 1.73 17.99 8.67
CA HIS A 78 1.03 17.60 9.88
C HIS A 78 2.01 17.16 10.96
N ALA A 79 3.03 16.37 10.60
CA ALA A 79 4.09 15.91 11.50
C ALA A 79 4.83 17.08 12.15
N ALA A 80 5.23 18.09 11.37
CA ALA A 80 5.94 19.28 11.85
C ALA A 80 5.10 20.12 12.83
N LYS A 81 3.77 20.16 12.63
CA LYS A 81 2.83 20.95 13.45
C LYS A 81 2.35 20.20 14.70
N ASN A 82 2.42 18.87 14.73
CA ASN A 82 1.80 18.03 15.76
C ASN A 82 2.80 17.02 16.37
N PRO A 83 3.80 17.47 17.16
CA PRO A 83 4.89 16.61 17.63
C PRO A 83 4.45 15.48 18.58
N GLN A 84 3.28 15.57 19.21
CA GLN A 84 2.78 14.53 20.13
C GLN A 84 2.15 13.34 19.41
N ARG A 85 1.53 13.59 18.25
CA ARG A 85 0.90 12.56 17.42
C ARG A 85 1.12 12.91 15.95
N PRO A 86 2.39 12.90 15.49
CA PRO A 86 2.74 13.36 14.16
C PRO A 86 2.16 12.43 13.11
N CYS A 87 1.88 12.92 11.91
CA CYS A 87 1.63 11.99 10.82
C CYS A 87 2.95 11.30 10.49
N ASN A 88 2.97 9.98 10.37
CA ASN A 88 4.14 9.24 9.92
C ASN A 88 3.81 8.17 8.88
N SER A 89 2.53 7.97 8.57
CA SER A 89 2.07 7.19 7.44
C SER A 89 0.89 7.87 6.74
N TRP A 90 0.72 7.62 5.46
CA TRP A 90 -0.34 8.20 4.65
C TRP A 90 -0.86 7.21 3.62
N VAL A 91 -2.11 7.39 3.18
CA VAL A 91 -2.65 6.69 2.00
C VAL A 91 -3.45 7.64 1.12
N PHE A 92 -3.32 7.43 -0.18
CA PHE A 92 -3.94 8.21 -1.23
C PHE A 92 -4.76 7.32 -2.17
N CYS A 93 -6.01 7.71 -2.41
CA CYS A 93 -6.85 7.07 -3.42
C CYS A 93 -6.58 7.66 -4.82
N TYR A 94 -5.90 6.90 -5.67
CA TYR A 94 -5.55 7.31 -7.05
C TYR A 94 -6.60 6.89 -8.10
N MET A 95 -7.55 6.04 -7.74
CA MET A 95 -8.63 5.57 -8.63
C MET A 95 -9.89 6.43 -8.46
N PRO A 96 -10.84 6.41 -9.41
CA PRO A 96 -12.17 6.98 -9.21
C PRO A 96 -12.85 6.46 -7.93
N ILE A 97 -12.73 5.15 -7.69
CA ILE A 97 -13.14 4.47 -6.46
C ILE A 97 -12.04 3.50 -6.03
N CYS A 98 -11.55 3.64 -4.81
CA CYS A 98 -10.57 2.72 -4.23
C CYS A 98 -11.28 1.64 -3.40
N TRP A 99 -10.98 0.38 -3.68
CA TRP A 99 -11.53 -0.73 -2.92
C TRP A 99 -10.81 -0.86 -1.57
N SER A 100 -11.56 -1.11 -0.49
CA SER A 100 -11.02 -1.35 0.86
C SER A 100 -11.86 -2.39 1.61
N LEU A 101 -11.37 -2.88 2.75
CA LEU A 101 -12.14 -3.69 3.68
C LEU A 101 -13.11 -2.87 4.56
N ASP A 102 -13.06 -1.54 4.49
CA ASP A 102 -14.05 -0.65 5.09
C ASP A 102 -15.30 -0.60 4.22
N THR A 103 -16.15 -1.62 4.36
CA THR A 103 -17.37 -1.79 3.55
C THR A 103 -18.49 -0.82 3.90
N GLY A 104 -18.33 -0.01 4.95
CA GLY A 104 -19.29 1.01 5.35
C GLY A 104 -19.12 2.33 4.61
N ASN A 105 -18.06 2.48 3.80
CA ASN A 105 -17.70 3.72 3.14
C ASN A 105 -17.43 3.50 1.64
N THR A 106 -17.64 4.56 0.85
CA THR A 106 -17.22 4.61 -0.56
C THR A 106 -16.01 5.51 -0.66
N HIS A 107 -14.83 4.93 -0.90
CA HIS A 107 -13.60 5.69 -1.01
C HIS A 107 -13.41 6.22 -2.42
N THR A 108 -13.27 7.53 -2.55
CA THR A 108 -13.24 8.20 -3.86
C THR A 108 -11.89 8.83 -4.16
N PHE A 109 -11.63 9.12 -5.44
CA PHE A 109 -10.40 9.78 -5.87
C PHE A 109 -10.01 10.94 -4.96
N GLY A 110 -8.73 11.02 -4.65
CA GLY A 110 -8.13 12.10 -3.89
C GLY A 110 -8.24 11.97 -2.38
N GLU A 111 -8.91 10.95 -1.82
CA GLU A 111 -8.86 10.74 -0.36
C GLU A 111 -7.42 10.61 0.10
N CYS A 112 -7.01 11.50 1.00
CA CYS A 112 -5.70 11.52 1.60
C CYS A 112 -5.85 11.32 3.11
N TRP A 113 -5.60 10.11 3.57
CA TRP A 113 -5.65 9.78 4.98
C TRP A 113 -4.28 10.01 5.59
N LEU A 114 -4.21 10.89 6.58
CA LEU A 114 -3.00 11.09 7.37
C LEU A 114 -3.11 10.23 8.62
N LYS A 115 -2.11 9.40 8.87
CA LYS A 115 -2.12 8.40 9.93
C LYS A 115 -0.88 8.51 10.80
N TRP A 116 -1.05 8.12 12.06
CA TRP A 116 0.03 7.95 13.02
C TRP A 116 0.13 6.51 13.46
N GLN A 117 1.34 5.98 13.41
CA GLN A 117 1.72 4.67 13.93
C GLN A 117 2.72 4.84 15.09
N ALA A 118 2.69 3.88 16.02
CA ALA A 118 3.60 3.86 17.16
C ALA A 118 5.08 3.70 16.77
N ASN A 119 5.33 2.86 15.76
CA ASN A 119 6.67 2.50 15.33
C ASN A 119 6.76 2.52 13.79
N ALA A 120 7.31 3.60 13.24
CA ALA A 120 7.48 3.77 11.81
C ALA A 120 8.60 2.90 11.21
N ASP A 121 9.53 2.37 12.03
CA ASP A 121 10.57 1.43 11.59
C ASP A 121 10.01 0.01 11.40
N HIS A 122 8.87 -0.28 12.04
CA HIS A 122 8.11 -1.52 11.89
C HIS A 122 6.66 -1.20 11.57
N PRO A 123 6.37 -0.65 10.39
CA PRO A 123 5.05 -0.16 10.08
C PRO A 123 4.03 -1.29 10.00
N LEU A 124 2.84 -1.00 10.49
CA LEU A 124 1.64 -1.79 10.28
C LEU A 124 1.06 -1.51 8.90
N TYR A 125 0.46 -2.54 8.32
CA TYR A 125 -0.30 -2.48 7.09
C TYR A 125 -1.62 -3.20 7.28
N GLY A 126 -2.68 -2.72 6.64
CA GLY A 126 -3.92 -3.48 6.56
C GLY A 126 -3.90 -4.43 5.38
N GLN A 127 -3.36 -3.94 4.26
CA GLN A 127 -3.32 -4.65 2.99
C GLN A 127 -2.06 -4.22 2.23
N ARG A 128 -1.43 -5.14 1.51
CA ARG A 128 -0.19 -4.89 0.77
C ARG A 128 -0.07 -5.78 -0.46
N GLY A 129 0.30 -5.19 -1.58
CA GLY A 129 0.52 -5.81 -2.88
C GLY A 129 -0.72 -6.49 -3.47
N ARG A 130 -0.51 -7.71 -3.99
CA ARG A 130 -1.54 -8.52 -4.64
C ARG A 130 -2.51 -9.10 -3.62
N TYR A 131 -3.78 -9.23 -3.99
CA TYR A 131 -4.73 -10.07 -3.27
C TYR A 131 -4.67 -11.51 -3.78
N SER A 132 -4.52 -12.47 -2.86
CA SER A 132 -4.62 -13.89 -3.23
C SER A 132 -6.01 -14.22 -3.79
N GLU A 133 -6.11 -15.27 -4.60
CA GLU A 133 -7.41 -15.70 -5.15
C GLU A 133 -8.42 -16.06 -4.06
N GLU A 134 -7.95 -16.71 -3.00
CA GLU A 134 -8.76 -17.01 -1.82
C GLU A 134 -9.26 -15.72 -1.13
N PHE A 135 -8.40 -14.71 -1.00
CA PHE A 135 -8.80 -13.42 -0.43
C PHE A 135 -9.91 -12.78 -1.28
N ARG A 136 -9.73 -12.74 -2.61
CA ARG A 136 -10.69 -12.12 -3.54
C ARG A 136 -12.02 -12.86 -3.53
N THR A 137 -11.99 -14.19 -3.49
CA THR A 137 -13.19 -15.05 -3.41
C THR A 137 -13.94 -14.81 -2.10
N LYS A 138 -13.22 -14.80 -0.98
CA LYS A 138 -13.79 -14.54 0.36
C LYS A 138 -14.46 -13.16 0.44
N HIS A 139 -13.89 -12.15 -0.21
CA HIS A 139 -14.38 -10.76 -0.13
C HIS A 139 -15.17 -10.31 -1.36
N TRP A 140 -15.58 -11.22 -2.25
CA TRP A 140 -16.25 -10.89 -3.52
C TRP A 140 -17.48 -9.98 -3.36
N ASN A 141 -18.20 -10.12 -2.24
CA ASN A 141 -19.42 -9.36 -1.96
C ASN A 141 -19.21 -8.10 -1.10
N ALA A 142 -17.97 -7.77 -0.70
CA ALA A 142 -17.67 -6.69 0.24
C ALA A 142 -18.25 -5.32 -0.17
N HIS A 143 -18.31 -5.05 -1.48
CA HIS A 143 -18.84 -3.80 -2.04
C HIS A 143 -19.94 -4.04 -3.08
N LYS A 144 -20.75 -5.10 -2.91
CA LYS A 144 -21.84 -5.45 -3.84
C LYS A 144 -22.83 -4.29 -4.06
N HIS A 145 -23.01 -3.43 -3.06
CA HIS A 145 -23.90 -2.27 -3.11
C HIS A 145 -23.38 -1.13 -4.02
N ASN A 146 -22.07 -1.07 -4.27
CA ASN A 146 -21.43 -0.07 -5.12
C ASN A 146 -21.03 -0.59 -6.51
N ASN A 147 -21.45 -1.82 -6.86
CA ASN A 147 -21.02 -2.52 -8.08
C ASN A 147 -19.48 -2.57 -8.22
N LEU A 148 -18.76 -2.66 -7.10
CA LEU A 148 -17.30 -2.69 -7.03
C LEU A 148 -16.85 -4.11 -6.65
N THR A 149 -16.02 -4.72 -7.49
CA THR A 149 -15.43 -6.04 -7.24
C THR A 149 -14.06 -5.90 -6.59
N VAL A 150 -13.60 -6.97 -5.94
CA VAL A 150 -12.25 -6.99 -5.35
C VAL A 150 -11.22 -6.93 -6.49
N PRO A 151 -10.37 -5.89 -6.53
CA PRO A 151 -9.32 -5.77 -7.54
C PRO A 151 -8.28 -6.88 -7.38
N THR A 152 -7.32 -6.95 -8.30
CA THR A 152 -6.19 -7.89 -8.20
C THR A 152 -5.17 -7.45 -7.16
N HIS A 153 -5.02 -6.14 -6.95
CA HIS A 153 -4.06 -5.53 -6.03
C HIS A 153 -4.75 -4.49 -5.16
N VAL A 154 -4.12 -4.13 -4.04
CA VAL A 154 -4.58 -3.02 -3.19
C VAL A 154 -4.72 -1.76 -4.03
N ALA A 155 -5.88 -1.09 -3.94
CA ALA A 155 -6.21 0.06 -4.78
C ALA A 155 -5.80 1.40 -4.12
N TRP A 156 -4.67 1.43 -3.42
CA TRP A 156 -4.18 2.59 -2.66
C TRP A 156 -2.70 2.79 -2.89
N ALA A 157 -2.27 4.05 -2.97
CA ALA A 157 -0.87 4.41 -2.88
C ALA A 157 -0.62 4.81 -1.42
N GLY A 158 0.25 4.08 -0.75
CA GLY A 158 0.57 4.32 0.65
C GLY A 158 1.99 4.78 0.82
N GLY A 159 2.31 5.39 1.97
CA GLY A 159 3.71 5.59 2.34
C GLY A 159 3.92 5.76 3.82
N VAL A 160 5.16 5.52 4.25
CA VAL A 160 5.64 5.74 5.61
C VAL A 160 6.84 6.68 5.54
N LEU A 161 6.72 7.84 6.20
CA LEU A 161 7.72 8.90 6.06
C LEU A 161 9.10 8.41 6.51
N GLY A 162 10.10 8.57 5.66
CA GLY A 162 11.48 8.17 5.90
C GLY A 162 11.76 6.66 5.83
N ALA A 163 10.74 5.81 5.65
CA ALA A 163 10.94 4.38 5.53
C ALA A 163 11.52 4.02 4.14
N PRO A 164 12.55 3.18 4.08
CA PRO A 164 13.04 2.67 2.80
C PRO A 164 12.02 1.70 2.19
N VAL A 165 11.73 1.86 0.91
CA VAL A 165 10.89 0.94 0.13
C VAL A 165 11.75 0.20 -0.88
N ASN A 166 11.77 -1.12 -0.80
CA ASN A 166 12.43 -1.97 -1.80
C ASN A 166 11.38 -2.48 -2.80
N LEU A 167 11.25 -1.78 -3.93
CA LEU A 167 10.28 -2.10 -4.98
C LEU A 167 10.55 -3.43 -5.70
N SER A 168 11.70 -4.08 -5.48
CA SER A 168 11.93 -5.45 -5.98
C SER A 168 11.28 -6.53 -5.10
N VAL A 169 10.77 -6.16 -3.91
CA VAL A 169 10.04 -7.06 -3.02
C VAL A 169 8.55 -6.92 -3.31
N THR A 170 7.94 -8.02 -3.74
CA THR A 170 6.49 -8.09 -3.95
C THR A 170 5.80 -8.57 -2.68
N TRP A 171 4.54 -8.16 -2.51
CA TRP A 171 3.70 -8.54 -1.38
C TRP A 171 2.42 -9.21 -1.84
N GLU A 172 1.93 -10.17 -1.06
CA GLU A 172 0.62 -10.77 -1.24
C GLU A 172 -0.17 -10.73 0.08
N THR A 173 -1.39 -10.21 0.02
CA THR A 173 -2.38 -10.25 1.10
C THR A 173 -3.23 -11.52 0.97
N GLY A 174 -3.10 -12.41 1.94
CA GLY A 174 -3.82 -13.69 2.02
C GLY A 174 -5.19 -13.58 2.70
N ALA A 175 -6.01 -14.61 2.56
CA ALA A 175 -7.38 -14.67 3.11
C ALA A 175 -7.45 -14.59 4.66
N ASP A 176 -6.34 -14.88 5.33
CA ASP A 176 -6.14 -14.75 6.77
C ASP A 176 -5.84 -13.30 7.23
N GLY A 177 -5.61 -12.39 6.28
CA GLY A 177 -5.16 -11.02 6.52
C GLY A 177 -3.66 -10.91 6.77
N GLY A 178 -2.90 -12.00 6.57
CA GLY A 178 -1.44 -11.97 6.58
C GLY A 178 -0.91 -11.46 5.23
N MET A 179 0.11 -10.61 5.29
CA MET A 179 0.83 -10.09 4.13
C MET A 179 2.20 -10.74 4.06
N ARG A 180 2.51 -11.39 2.94
CA ARG A 180 3.75 -12.17 2.77
C ARG A 180 4.59 -11.56 1.66
N SER A 181 5.90 -11.41 1.90
CA SER A 181 6.82 -10.82 0.94
C SER A 181 7.57 -11.89 0.13
N SER A 182 8.01 -11.54 -1.09
CA SER A 182 8.92 -12.40 -1.87
C SER A 182 10.30 -12.60 -1.22
N ALA A 183 10.66 -11.75 -0.26
CA ALA A 183 11.88 -11.86 0.53
C ALA A 183 11.73 -12.76 1.78
N GLY A 184 10.54 -13.30 2.03
CA GLY A 184 10.25 -14.19 3.17
C GLY A 184 9.74 -13.48 4.43
N ASP A 185 9.46 -12.17 4.35
CA ASP A 185 8.86 -11.44 5.46
C ASP A 185 7.36 -11.74 5.58
N THR A 186 6.85 -11.62 6.79
CA THR A 186 5.41 -11.67 7.06
C THR A 186 5.02 -10.51 7.95
N VAL A 187 4.00 -9.77 7.52
CA VAL A 187 3.34 -8.71 8.28
C VAL A 187 1.91 -9.15 8.53
N VAL A 188 1.37 -8.80 9.70
CA VAL A 188 0.02 -9.19 10.09
C VAL A 188 -0.78 -7.92 10.35
N ASP A 189 -1.97 -7.90 9.75
CA ASP A 189 -2.98 -6.86 9.95
C ASP A 189 -3.35 -6.72 11.43
N TYR A 190 -3.08 -5.55 12.01
CA TYR A 190 -3.54 -5.18 13.34
C TYR A 190 -5.02 -4.85 13.29
N ARG A 191 -5.81 -5.52 14.14
CA ARG A 191 -7.26 -5.34 14.19
C ARG A 191 -7.66 -4.60 15.46
N PRO A 192 -8.07 -3.32 15.36
CA PRO A 192 -8.43 -2.51 16.53
C PRO A 192 -9.69 -3.01 17.26
N TRP A 193 -10.49 -3.89 16.65
CA TRP A 193 -11.65 -4.54 17.28
C TRP A 193 -11.33 -5.89 17.95
N GLU A 194 -10.10 -6.39 17.82
CA GLU A 194 -9.61 -7.58 18.53
C GLU A 194 -8.86 -7.16 19.82
N SER A 195 -8.87 -8.02 20.83
CA SER A 195 -8.08 -7.81 22.06
C SER A 195 -6.57 -7.80 21.77
N ARG A 196 -5.79 -7.30 22.73
CA ARG A 196 -4.32 -7.33 22.66
C ARG A 196 -3.80 -8.76 22.56
N GLU A 197 -4.37 -9.69 23.31
CA GLU A 197 -4.00 -11.11 23.30
C GLU A 197 -4.27 -11.74 21.94
N GLN A 198 -5.39 -11.39 21.30
CA GLN A 198 -5.72 -11.88 19.94
C GLN A 198 -4.74 -11.33 18.89
N ASN A 199 -4.41 -10.05 18.93
CA ASN A 199 -3.44 -9.45 18.02
C ASN A 199 -2.03 -10.04 18.21
N LEU A 200 -1.59 -10.26 19.46
CA LEU A 200 -0.33 -10.95 19.77
C LEU A 200 -0.32 -12.38 19.22
N ALA A 201 -1.40 -13.14 19.43
CA ALA A 201 -1.50 -14.52 18.95
C ALA A 201 -1.45 -14.62 17.42
N ARG A 202 -1.84 -13.56 16.71
CA ARG A 202 -1.73 -13.48 15.24
C ARG A 202 -0.34 -13.07 14.76
N GLY A 203 0.51 -12.52 15.63
CA GLY A 203 1.87 -12.11 15.31
C GLY A 203 2.09 -10.60 15.20
N VAL A 204 1.13 -9.76 15.63
CA VAL A 204 1.36 -8.32 15.77
C VAL A 204 2.36 -8.09 16.90
N LYS A 205 3.40 -7.28 16.68
CA LYS A 205 4.43 -7.03 17.70
C LYS A 205 3.94 -6.03 18.74
N GLU A 206 4.42 -6.16 19.97
CA GLU A 206 3.97 -5.35 21.10
C GLU A 206 4.21 -3.85 20.89
N GLU A 207 5.36 -3.50 20.32
CA GLU A 207 5.73 -2.13 20.00
C GLU A 207 4.85 -1.49 18.94
N GLN A 208 4.14 -2.28 18.13
CA GLN A 208 3.24 -1.79 17.09
C GLN A 208 1.84 -1.44 17.62
N MET A 209 1.47 -1.93 18.83
CA MET A 209 0.14 -1.75 19.41
C MET A 209 0.02 -0.56 20.38
N ARG A 210 1.02 0.33 20.39
CA ARG A 210 1.08 1.48 21.32
C ARG A 210 0.38 2.68 20.71
N PHE A 211 -0.95 2.68 20.77
CA PHE A 211 -1.83 3.68 20.14
C PHE A 211 -2.32 4.78 21.08
#